data_AF-A0A9D6TYR0-F1
#
_entry.id   AF-A0A9D6TYR0-F1
#
_cell.length_a   1.000
_cell.length_b   1.000
_cell.length_c   1.000
_cell.angle_alpha   90.00
_cell.angle_beta   90.00
_cell.angle_gamma   90.00
#
_symmetry.space_group_name_H-M   'P 1'
#
loop_
_entity.id
_entity.type
_entity.pdbx_description
1 polymer ?
#
loop_
_entity_poly.entity_id
_entity_poly.type
_entity_poly.pdbx_seq_one_letter_code
_entity_poly.pdbx_strand_id
1 'polypeptide(L)'
;MRNIGARPVRLALVASLLVLSGVAWMAPAHASSFGGRAYSAYVNVLGAGPLYIADTGALPADGGWSGATLEGTAVPGVLSAETLVAATSGALTSTAGDQVNSLTSLANVVVLPGQAAEITASFVQAQADATDVGPSGGSQIDGLTFGGVPVQVTGLPNQTISLPGVATLVINEQTTTLQGIVVNALHLILSAGGEIVVSSASSSISQ
;
A
#
# COMPACT_ATOMS: atom_id res chain seq x y z
N MET A 1 34.61 59.28 -79.12
CA MET A 1 34.52 59.28 -77.65
C MET A 1 34.03 57.89 -77.24
N ARG A 2 34.94 56.95 -76.99
CA ARG A 2 35.35 56.40 -75.66
C ARG A 2 34.23 55.69 -74.88
N ASN A 3 34.38 54.36 -74.80
CA ASN A 3 34.24 53.42 -73.66
C ASN A 3 33.40 52.20 -74.06
N ILE A 4 34.00 51.05 -74.43
CA ILE A 4 34.65 50.01 -73.58
C ILE A 4 33.78 49.58 -72.39
N GLY A 5 33.35 48.31 -72.44
CA GLY A 5 32.81 47.57 -71.31
C GLY A 5 32.40 46.16 -71.72
N ALA A 6 33.32 45.20 -71.63
CA ALA A 6 33.09 43.78 -71.89
C ALA A 6 32.89 42.98 -70.60
N ARG A 7 32.18 41.84 -70.72
CA ARG A 7 32.15 40.61 -69.88
C ARG A 7 31.19 40.60 -68.66
N PRO A 8 30.85 39.42 -68.10
CA PRO A 8 30.45 38.15 -68.70
C PRO A 8 29.20 37.51 -68.04
N VAL A 9 28.67 36.44 -68.68
CA VAL A 9 27.67 35.48 -68.20
C VAL A 9 27.93 34.99 -66.77
N ARG A 10 26.89 34.89 -65.92
CA ARG A 10 26.73 33.80 -64.93
C ARG A 10 25.25 33.47 -64.65
N LEU A 11 24.85 32.31 -65.15
CA LEU A 11 23.71 31.51 -64.72
C LEU A 11 24.07 30.87 -63.37
N ALA A 12 23.24 31.00 -62.33
CA ALA A 12 23.25 30.11 -61.18
C ALA A 12 21.89 30.18 -60.47
N LEU A 13 21.04 29.20 -60.78
CA LEU A 13 19.82 28.88 -60.06
C LEU A 13 20.24 28.20 -58.75
N VAL A 14 19.98 28.81 -57.59
CA VAL A 14 20.20 28.17 -56.29
C VAL A 14 18.84 28.02 -55.61
N ALA A 15 18.22 26.86 -55.82
CA ALA A 15 17.08 26.41 -55.04
C ALA A 15 17.62 25.80 -53.73
N SER A 16 17.64 26.59 -52.66
CA SER A 16 17.97 26.09 -51.33
C SER A 16 16.71 25.52 -50.67
N LEU A 17 16.53 24.20 -50.76
CA LEU A 17 15.53 23.47 -49.98
C LEU A 17 16.06 23.30 -48.54
N LEU A 18 15.61 24.16 -47.63
CA LEU A 18 15.84 24.01 -46.19
C LEU A 18 14.91 22.92 -45.64
N VAL A 19 15.39 21.68 -45.58
CA VAL A 19 14.76 20.64 -44.76
C VAL A 19 15.34 20.78 -43.35
N LEU A 20 14.64 21.51 -42.47
CA LEU A 20 14.91 21.44 -41.03
C LEU A 20 14.36 20.10 -40.53
N SER A 21 15.26 19.12 -40.38
CA SER A 21 15.01 17.89 -39.63
C SER A 21 14.84 18.25 -38.15
N GLY A 22 13.59 18.40 -37.72
CA GLY A 22 13.23 18.47 -36.30
C GLY A 22 13.34 17.08 -35.69
N VAL A 23 14.46 16.78 -35.05
CA VAL A 23 14.54 15.63 -34.14
C VAL A 23 13.77 16.03 -32.89
N ALA A 24 12.49 15.69 -32.84
CA ALA A 24 11.72 15.76 -31.61
C ALA A 24 12.38 14.80 -30.61
N TRP A 25 12.98 15.33 -29.55
CA TRP A 25 13.38 14.52 -28.40
C TRP A 25 12.08 14.03 -27.77
N MET A 26 11.66 12.81 -28.10
CA MET A 26 10.66 12.12 -27.29
C MET A 26 11.33 11.84 -25.94
N ALA A 27 10.90 12.55 -24.91
CA ALA A 27 11.17 12.12 -23.55
C ALA A 27 10.67 10.67 -23.41
N PRO A 28 11.40 9.80 -22.68
CA PRO A 28 10.89 8.47 -22.39
C PRO A 28 9.52 8.60 -21.73
N ALA A 29 8.53 7.85 -22.23
CA ALA A 29 7.26 7.71 -21.53
C ALA A 29 7.53 6.90 -20.26
N HIS A 30 7.50 7.56 -19.10
CA HIS A 30 7.51 6.88 -17.82
C HIS A 30 6.15 6.23 -17.62
N ALA A 31 6.13 4.91 -17.45
CA ALA A 31 4.92 4.15 -17.16
C ALA A 31 4.97 3.77 -15.68
N SER A 32 4.05 4.33 -14.91
CA SER A 32 3.91 4.01 -13.50
C SER A 32 3.28 2.64 -13.31
N SER A 33 3.80 1.87 -12.36
CA SER A 33 3.21 0.62 -11.90
C SER A 33 2.65 0.80 -10.50
N PHE A 34 1.39 0.41 -10.33
CA PHE A 34 0.70 0.40 -9.05
C PHE A 34 0.89 -0.93 -8.32
N GLY A 35 1.02 -0.87 -7.00
CA GLY A 35 1.01 -2.05 -6.14
C GLY A 35 0.19 -1.76 -4.90
N GLY A 36 -0.78 -2.62 -4.60
CA GLY A 36 -1.68 -2.44 -3.47
C GLY A 36 -2.21 -3.78 -2.99
N ARG A 37 -2.52 -3.89 -1.70
CA ARG A 37 -3.21 -5.05 -1.13
C ARG A 37 -3.71 -4.67 0.25
N ALA A 38 -4.93 -5.09 0.55
CA ALA A 38 -5.49 -5.07 1.90
C ALA A 38 -6.06 -6.45 2.24
N TYR A 39 -5.82 -6.90 3.47
CA TYR A 39 -6.44 -8.09 4.04
C TYR A 39 -6.77 -7.87 5.51
N SER A 40 -7.95 -8.32 5.93
CA SER A 40 -8.42 -8.06 7.29
C SER A 40 -7.73 -8.92 8.34
N ALA A 41 -7.29 -10.13 8.01
CA ALA A 41 -6.40 -10.87 8.89
C ALA A 41 -5.49 -11.83 8.14
N TYR A 42 -4.31 -12.06 8.71
CA TYR A 42 -3.43 -13.17 8.39
C TYR A 42 -3.18 -13.98 9.65
N VAL A 43 -3.40 -15.29 9.57
CA VAL A 43 -3.22 -16.22 10.68
C VAL A 43 -2.20 -17.26 10.28
N ASN A 44 -1.15 -17.40 11.08
CA ASN A 44 -0.12 -18.41 10.90
C ASN A 44 0.39 -18.88 12.27
N VAL A 45 -0.35 -19.78 12.90
CA VAL A 45 -0.06 -20.34 14.23
C VAL A 45 -0.11 -21.87 14.18
N LEU A 46 0.40 -22.53 15.22
CA LEU A 46 0.37 -23.99 15.27
C LEU A 46 -1.09 -24.50 15.22
N GLY A 47 -1.42 -25.30 14.20
CA GLY A 47 -2.75 -25.86 14.00
C GLY A 47 -3.71 -24.98 13.18
N ALA A 48 -3.31 -23.77 12.77
CA ALA A 48 -4.11 -22.93 11.88
C ALA A 48 -3.23 -22.02 11.00
N GLY A 49 -3.43 -22.07 9.68
CA GLY A 49 -2.75 -21.21 8.70
C GLY A 49 -1.58 -21.90 7.96
N PRO A 50 -0.90 -21.17 7.06
CA PRO A 50 -1.11 -19.75 6.74
C PRO A 50 -2.45 -19.52 6.04
N LEU A 51 -3.20 -18.52 6.51
CA LEU A 51 -4.53 -18.19 5.99
C LEU A 51 -4.71 -16.67 5.94
N TYR A 52 -5.15 -16.17 4.79
CA TYR A 52 -5.62 -14.79 4.63
C TYR A 52 -7.15 -14.74 4.68
N ILE A 53 -7.70 -13.72 5.33
CA ILE A 53 -9.14 -13.53 5.53
C ILE A 53 -9.54 -12.15 5.02
N ALA A 54 -10.61 -12.09 4.22
CA ALA A 54 -11.08 -10.90 3.52
C ALA A 54 -9.92 -10.18 2.83
N ASP A 55 -9.28 -10.89 1.89
CA ASP A 55 -8.11 -10.45 1.16
C ASP A 55 -8.50 -9.98 -0.24
N THR A 56 -8.09 -8.76 -0.57
CA THR A 56 -8.27 -8.15 -1.89
C THR A 56 -7.39 -8.78 -2.97
N GLY A 57 -6.33 -9.49 -2.57
CA GLY A 57 -5.24 -9.88 -3.45
C GLY A 57 -4.35 -8.70 -3.85
N ALA A 58 -3.33 -8.97 -4.67
CA ALA A 58 -2.49 -7.91 -5.20
C ALA A 58 -3.25 -7.10 -6.27
N LEU A 59 -3.17 -5.78 -6.17
CA LEU A 59 -3.64 -4.85 -7.19
C LEU A 59 -2.85 -5.07 -8.48
N PRO A 60 -3.52 -5.08 -9.66
CA PRO A 60 -2.82 -5.11 -10.94
C PRO A 60 -1.87 -3.91 -11.11
N ALA A 61 -0.78 -4.12 -11.86
CA ALA A 61 0.22 -3.09 -12.13
C ALA A 61 -0.35 -1.85 -12.84
N ASP A 62 -1.39 -2.04 -13.67
CA ASP A 62 -2.09 -0.95 -14.36
C ASP A 62 -3.12 -0.23 -13.46
N GLY A 63 -3.25 -0.64 -12.19
CA GLY A 63 -4.18 -0.10 -11.23
C GLY A 63 -5.54 -0.82 -11.25
N GLY A 64 -6.60 -0.07 -10.93
CA GLY A 64 -7.96 -0.56 -10.79
C GLY A 64 -8.46 -0.54 -9.35
N TRP A 65 -9.43 -1.39 -9.05
CA TRP A 65 -10.02 -1.53 -7.72
C TRP A 65 -10.27 -3.01 -7.40
N SER A 66 -10.02 -3.41 -6.16
CA SER A 66 -10.37 -4.72 -5.62
C SER A 66 -10.92 -4.57 -4.21
N GLY A 67 -11.93 -5.36 -3.86
CA GLY A 67 -12.58 -5.35 -2.56
C GLY A 67 -12.88 -6.75 -2.07
N ALA A 68 -12.80 -6.95 -0.75
CA ALA A 68 -13.18 -8.18 -0.08
C ALA A 68 -13.98 -7.82 1.18
N THR A 69 -15.14 -8.44 1.36
CA THR A 69 -15.99 -8.21 2.53
C THR A 69 -16.49 -9.55 3.06
N LEU A 70 -16.50 -9.68 4.38
CA LEU A 70 -17.00 -10.85 5.06
C LEU A 70 -17.80 -10.42 6.30
N GLU A 71 -19.04 -10.89 6.38
CA GLU A 71 -19.86 -10.77 7.58
C GLU A 71 -19.62 -11.98 8.47
N GLY A 72 -19.07 -11.74 9.65
CA GLY A 72 -18.67 -12.78 10.58
C GLY A 72 -17.49 -13.60 10.07
N THR A 73 -16.43 -13.67 10.87
CA THR A 73 -15.38 -14.68 10.67
C THR A 73 -15.09 -15.38 11.97
N ALA A 74 -14.79 -16.67 11.88
CA ALA A 74 -14.24 -17.45 12.97
C ALA A 74 -13.19 -18.41 12.39
N VAL A 75 -11.93 -18.20 12.77
CA VAL A 75 -10.95 -19.28 12.82
C VAL A 75 -11.10 -19.90 14.20
N PRO A 76 -11.68 -21.11 14.33
CA PRO A 76 -12.04 -21.68 15.62
C PRO A 76 -10.87 -21.66 16.61
N GLY A 77 -11.07 -21.02 17.77
CA GLY A 77 -10.05 -20.90 18.82
C GLY A 77 -8.92 -19.90 18.54
N VAL A 78 -8.92 -19.20 17.41
CA VAL A 78 -7.82 -18.31 16.99
C VAL A 78 -8.27 -16.89 16.70
N LEU A 79 -9.32 -16.67 15.91
CA LEU A 79 -9.75 -15.33 15.54
C LEU A 79 -11.26 -15.31 15.36
N SER A 80 -11.93 -14.30 15.90
CA SER A 80 -13.30 -13.95 15.53
C SER A 80 -13.46 -12.45 15.34
N ALA A 81 -14.30 -12.05 14.40
CA ALA A 81 -14.71 -10.67 14.19
C ALA A 81 -16.09 -10.62 13.52
N GLU A 82 -16.84 -9.53 13.71
CA GLU A 82 -18.23 -9.42 13.23
C GLU A 82 -18.33 -8.92 11.79
N THR A 83 -17.47 -8.00 11.39
CA THR A 83 -17.48 -7.43 10.03
C THR A 83 -16.06 -7.14 9.63
N LEU A 84 -15.70 -7.56 8.43
CA LEU A 84 -14.36 -7.43 7.87
C LEU A 84 -14.51 -6.83 6.49
N VAL A 85 -13.88 -5.70 6.25
CA VAL A 85 -13.93 -4.99 4.98
C VAL A 85 -12.50 -4.65 4.59
N ALA A 86 -12.10 -5.04 3.39
CA ALA A 86 -10.83 -4.66 2.79
C ALA A 86 -11.06 -4.12 1.38
N ALA A 87 -10.33 -3.09 1.02
CA ALA A 87 -10.34 -2.51 -0.31
C ALA A 87 -8.93 -2.01 -0.68
N THR A 88 -8.61 -2.11 -1.96
CA THR A 88 -7.41 -1.49 -2.53
C THR A 88 -7.76 -0.92 -3.90
N SER A 89 -7.15 0.21 -4.23
CA SER A 89 -7.33 0.86 -5.51
C SER A 89 -6.08 1.62 -5.92
N GLY A 90 -5.87 1.76 -7.22
CA GLY A 90 -4.81 2.60 -7.77
C GLY A 90 -5.18 3.12 -9.15
N ALA A 91 -4.82 4.36 -9.43
CA ALA A 91 -5.08 4.98 -10.72
C ALA A 91 -4.18 6.20 -10.96
N LEU A 92 -3.97 6.47 -12.25
CA LEU A 92 -3.55 7.78 -12.74
C LEU A 92 -4.74 8.74 -12.68
N THR A 93 -4.58 9.89 -12.04
CA THR A 93 -5.60 10.96 -12.09
C THR A 93 -5.03 12.20 -12.78
N SER A 94 -5.83 12.84 -13.64
CA SER A 94 -5.42 14.05 -14.38
C SER A 94 -5.11 15.26 -13.49
N THR A 95 -5.48 15.20 -12.21
CA THR A 95 -5.45 16.33 -11.28
C THR A 95 -4.55 16.07 -10.07
N ALA A 96 -4.35 14.81 -9.66
CA ALA A 96 -3.60 14.45 -8.44
C ALA A 96 -2.41 13.50 -8.69
N GLY A 97 -2.14 13.12 -9.95
CA GLY A 97 -1.03 12.22 -10.28
C GLY A 97 -1.33 10.75 -9.97
N ASP A 98 -0.28 9.95 -9.81
CA ASP A 98 -0.35 8.54 -9.43
C ASP A 98 -0.80 8.40 -7.98
N GLN A 99 -1.80 7.56 -7.73
CA GLN A 99 -2.31 7.30 -6.39
C GLN A 99 -2.61 5.81 -6.20
N VAL A 100 -2.28 5.30 -5.02
CA VAL A 100 -2.75 3.99 -4.51
C VAL A 100 -3.26 4.17 -3.10
N ASN A 101 -4.46 3.68 -2.83
CA ASN A 101 -5.05 3.63 -1.49
C ASN A 101 -5.45 2.19 -1.17
N SER A 102 -5.03 1.72 0.00
CA SER A 102 -5.43 0.43 0.56
C SER A 102 -5.93 0.62 1.97
N LEU A 103 -7.07 0.03 2.29
CA LEU A 103 -7.71 0.17 3.58
C LEU A 103 -8.37 -1.14 3.97
N THR A 104 -8.31 -1.49 5.25
CA THR A 104 -9.12 -2.56 5.81
C THR A 104 -9.56 -2.19 7.21
N SER A 105 -10.75 -2.65 7.59
CA SER A 105 -11.31 -2.47 8.93
C SER A 105 -12.04 -3.71 9.42
N LEU A 106 -12.05 -3.89 10.73
CA LEU A 106 -12.72 -4.96 11.45
C LEU A 106 -13.50 -4.41 12.63
N ALA A 107 -14.67 -4.99 12.89
CA ALA A 107 -15.48 -4.71 14.07
C ALA A 107 -15.47 -5.90 15.04
N ASN A 108 -15.42 -5.60 16.35
CA ASN A 108 -15.54 -6.56 17.45
C ASN A 108 -14.59 -7.76 17.31
N VAL A 109 -13.29 -7.45 17.29
CA VAL A 109 -12.21 -8.42 17.11
C VAL A 109 -11.89 -9.11 18.43
N VAL A 110 -11.75 -10.43 18.38
CA VAL A 110 -11.14 -11.26 19.43
C VAL A 110 -10.11 -12.19 18.80
N VAL A 111 -8.88 -12.16 19.30
CA VAL A 111 -7.77 -13.02 18.89
C VAL A 111 -7.39 -13.92 20.06
N LEU A 112 -7.21 -15.22 19.81
CA LEU A 112 -6.85 -16.25 20.78
C LEU A 112 -7.74 -16.22 22.04
N PRO A 113 -9.07 -16.38 21.89
CA PRO A 113 -10.01 -16.27 23.00
C PRO A 113 -9.67 -17.24 24.13
N GLY A 114 -9.65 -16.72 25.37
CA GLY A 114 -9.34 -17.45 26.59
C GLY A 114 -7.85 -17.76 26.81
N GLN A 115 -6.95 -17.30 25.92
CA GLN A 115 -5.52 -17.58 26.03
C GLN A 115 -4.76 -16.41 26.69
N ALA A 116 -3.54 -16.68 27.17
CA ALA A 116 -2.71 -15.67 27.83
C ALA A 116 -2.35 -14.48 26.90
N ALA A 117 -2.32 -14.71 25.59
CA ALA A 117 -2.06 -13.68 24.57
C ALA A 117 -3.33 -13.13 23.93
N GLU A 118 -4.50 -13.27 24.58
CA GLU A 118 -5.77 -12.79 24.03
C GLU A 118 -5.69 -11.30 23.68
N ILE A 119 -6.22 -10.94 22.51
CA ILE A 119 -6.45 -9.55 22.11
C ILE A 119 -7.94 -9.34 21.93
N THR A 120 -8.47 -8.24 22.46
CA THR A 120 -9.80 -7.76 22.10
C THR A 120 -9.72 -6.34 21.57
N ALA A 121 -10.54 -5.97 20.60
CA ALA A 121 -10.71 -4.58 20.16
C ALA A 121 -12.12 -4.39 19.59
N SER A 122 -12.77 -3.26 19.89
CA SER A 122 -14.08 -2.95 19.31
C SER A 122 -13.97 -2.52 17.85
N PHE A 123 -12.84 -1.91 17.47
CA PHE A 123 -12.56 -1.50 16.10
C PHE A 123 -11.07 -1.57 15.82
N VAL A 124 -10.69 -2.04 14.63
CA VAL A 124 -9.32 -2.07 14.13
C VAL A 124 -9.33 -1.69 12.66
N GLN A 125 -8.51 -0.71 12.27
CA GLN A 125 -8.35 -0.29 10.88
C GLN A 125 -6.87 -0.04 10.57
N ALA A 126 -6.46 -0.39 9.35
CA ALA A 126 -5.18 0.00 8.76
C ALA A 126 -5.44 0.68 7.42
N GLN A 127 -4.67 1.73 7.15
CA GLN A 127 -4.67 2.46 5.90
C GLN A 127 -3.24 2.69 5.42
N ALA A 128 -3.04 2.47 4.13
CA ALA A 128 -1.79 2.73 3.42
C ALA A 128 -2.08 3.50 2.13
N ASP A 129 -1.36 4.58 1.93
CA ASP A 129 -1.44 5.45 0.77
C ASP A 129 -0.06 5.56 0.12
N ALA A 130 -0.03 5.56 -1.21
CA ALA A 130 1.15 5.90 -1.99
C ALA A 130 0.77 6.95 -3.05
N THR A 131 1.59 7.98 -3.15
CA THR A 131 1.43 9.09 -4.09
C THR A 131 2.76 9.43 -4.75
N ASP A 132 2.74 10.28 -5.77
CA ASP A 132 3.96 10.87 -6.36
C ASP A 132 4.84 11.63 -5.34
N VAL A 133 4.24 12.11 -4.24
CA VAL A 133 4.96 12.86 -3.19
C VAL A 133 5.59 11.90 -2.16
N GLY A 134 5.17 10.64 -2.15
CA GLY A 134 5.63 9.60 -1.26
C GLY A 134 4.48 8.86 -0.55
N PRO A 135 4.82 7.80 0.20
CA PRO A 135 3.85 7.01 0.92
C PRO A 135 3.51 7.55 2.32
N SER A 136 2.29 7.27 2.77
CA SER A 136 1.80 7.62 4.12
C SER A 136 0.80 6.58 4.60
N GLY A 137 0.56 6.50 5.90
CA GLY A 137 -0.37 5.52 6.44
C GLY A 137 -0.45 5.53 7.96
N GLY A 138 -1.34 4.69 8.48
CA GLY A 138 -1.56 4.54 9.91
C GLY A 138 -2.71 3.61 10.24
N SER A 139 -2.97 3.48 11.54
CA SER A 139 -4.03 2.63 12.05
C SER A 139 -4.92 3.36 13.05
N GLN A 140 -6.20 3.00 13.08
CA GLN A 140 -7.14 3.40 14.12
C GLN A 140 -7.59 2.16 14.89
N ILE A 141 -7.51 2.21 16.22
CA ILE A 141 -7.78 1.07 17.09
C ILE A 141 -8.52 1.56 18.32
N ASP A 142 -9.70 0.98 18.58
CA ASP A 142 -10.54 1.33 19.73
C ASP A 142 -10.75 0.12 20.63
N GLY A 143 -10.79 0.36 21.95
CA GLY A 143 -11.10 -0.65 22.95
C GLY A 143 -10.07 -1.78 23.05
N LEU A 144 -8.81 -1.53 22.73
CA LEU A 144 -7.76 -2.55 22.72
C LEU A 144 -7.47 -3.08 24.12
N THR A 145 -7.51 -4.41 24.27
CA THR A 145 -6.90 -5.12 25.39
C THR A 145 -5.90 -6.15 24.89
N PHE A 146 -4.90 -6.45 25.71
CA PHE A 146 -3.92 -7.50 25.42
C PHE A 146 -3.59 -8.25 26.72
N GLY A 147 -3.76 -9.57 26.70
CA GLY A 147 -3.63 -10.42 27.89
C GLY A 147 -4.61 -10.02 29.01
N GLY A 148 -5.79 -9.52 28.65
CA GLY A 148 -6.82 -9.04 29.58
C GLY A 148 -6.55 -7.64 30.18
N VAL A 149 -5.48 -6.96 29.78
CA VAL A 149 -5.14 -5.62 30.26
C VAL A 149 -5.48 -4.57 29.20
N PRO A 150 -6.20 -3.48 29.54
CA PRO A 150 -6.43 -2.38 28.61
C PRO A 150 -5.12 -1.74 28.14
N VAL A 151 -5.02 -1.48 26.84
CA VAL A 151 -3.86 -0.85 26.22
C VAL A 151 -4.19 0.57 25.82
N GLN A 152 -3.31 1.51 26.19
CA GLN A 152 -3.37 2.88 25.68
C GLN A 152 -2.67 2.93 24.31
N VAL A 153 -3.44 3.14 23.24
CA VAL A 153 -2.92 3.29 21.88
C VAL A 153 -2.44 4.73 21.70
N THR A 154 -1.15 4.90 21.44
CA THR A 154 -0.50 6.22 21.32
C THR A 154 -0.68 6.87 19.95
N GLY A 155 -1.01 6.08 18.93
CA GLY A 155 -1.03 6.50 17.52
C GLY A 155 0.36 6.62 16.88
N LEU A 156 1.44 6.51 17.66
CA LEU A 156 2.80 6.50 17.11
C LEU A 156 3.07 5.19 16.33
N PRO A 157 3.86 5.23 15.26
CA PRO A 157 4.28 4.02 14.56
C PRO A 157 5.05 3.06 15.47
N ASN A 158 4.84 1.76 15.28
CA ASN A 158 5.60 0.67 15.87
C ASN A 158 5.58 0.62 17.42
N GLN A 159 4.46 1.00 18.04
CA GLN A 159 4.28 0.87 19.48
C GLN A 159 4.31 -0.61 19.88
N THR A 160 5.18 -1.00 20.80
CA THR A 160 5.34 -2.42 21.18
C THR A 160 4.94 -2.66 22.62
N ILE A 161 4.23 -3.76 22.87
CA ILE A 161 3.87 -4.27 24.20
C ILE A 161 4.24 -5.74 24.27
N SER A 162 4.97 -6.13 25.30
CA SER A 162 5.41 -7.52 25.48
C SER A 162 4.79 -8.12 26.73
N LEU A 163 4.31 -9.35 26.60
CA LEU A 163 3.98 -10.28 27.69
C LEU A 163 5.14 -11.27 27.80
N PRO A 164 6.05 -11.10 28.77
CA PRO A 164 7.27 -11.90 28.85
C PRO A 164 6.99 -13.41 28.83
N GLY A 165 7.68 -14.12 27.92
CA GLY A 165 7.53 -15.57 27.75
C GLY A 165 6.21 -16.01 27.11
N VAL A 166 5.37 -15.07 26.65
CA VAL A 166 4.07 -15.36 26.04
C VAL A 166 4.03 -14.83 24.61
N ALA A 167 4.08 -13.50 24.43
CA ALA A 167 3.93 -12.87 23.12
C ALA A 167 4.39 -11.41 23.12
N THR A 168 4.59 -10.87 21.93
CA THR A 168 4.79 -9.44 21.67
C THR A 168 3.72 -8.96 20.72
N LEU A 169 3.07 -7.85 21.06
CA LEU A 169 2.13 -7.14 20.22
C LEU A 169 2.77 -5.86 19.71
N VAL A 170 2.87 -5.73 18.39
CA VAL A 170 3.24 -4.48 17.72
C VAL A 170 1.97 -3.81 17.22
N ILE A 171 1.80 -2.54 17.57
CA ILE A 171 0.63 -1.72 17.30
C ILE A 171 1.04 -0.63 16.33
N ASN A 172 0.19 -0.40 15.31
CA ASN A 172 0.50 0.53 14.22
C ASN A 172 1.87 0.24 13.62
N GLU A 173 2.16 -1.02 13.31
CA GLU A 173 3.42 -1.41 12.71
C GLU A 173 3.49 -0.84 11.30
N GLN A 174 4.48 0.02 11.05
CA GLN A 174 4.68 0.68 9.76
C GLN A 174 6.06 0.35 9.23
N THR A 175 6.09 -0.23 8.04
CA THR A 175 7.31 -0.43 7.24
C THR A 175 7.24 0.45 6.00
N THR A 176 8.02 1.52 5.99
CA THR A 176 8.01 2.53 4.93
C THR A 176 9.26 2.44 4.06
N THR A 177 9.08 2.55 2.76
CA THR A 177 10.13 2.65 1.74
C THR A 177 9.96 3.95 0.96
N LEU A 178 10.84 4.23 0.00
CA LEU A 178 10.66 5.39 -0.89
C LEU A 178 9.42 5.26 -1.78
N GLN A 179 9.04 4.03 -2.13
CA GLN A 179 8.02 3.74 -3.15
C GLN A 179 6.69 3.31 -2.54
N GLY A 180 6.64 2.98 -1.25
CA GLY A 180 5.45 2.41 -0.64
C GLY A 180 5.55 2.20 0.86
N ILE A 181 4.44 1.78 1.44
CA ILE A 181 4.28 1.53 2.87
C ILE A 181 3.42 0.30 3.09
N VAL A 182 3.77 -0.47 4.13
CA VAL A 182 2.93 -1.51 4.71
C VAL A 182 2.56 -1.07 6.12
N VAL A 183 1.27 -1.17 6.44
CA VAL A 183 0.72 -0.87 7.76
C VAL A 183 -0.04 -2.08 8.27
N ASN A 184 0.39 -2.61 9.41
CA ASN A 184 -0.35 -3.59 10.19
C ASN A 184 -0.89 -2.90 11.44
N ALA A 185 -2.21 -2.88 11.65
CA ALA A 185 -2.77 -2.23 12.84
C ALA A 185 -2.34 -2.98 14.11
N LEU A 186 -2.45 -4.31 14.09
CA LEU A 186 -2.00 -5.18 15.17
C LEU A 186 -1.21 -6.35 14.58
N HIS A 187 -0.01 -6.57 15.08
CA HIS A 187 0.83 -7.72 14.75
C HIS A 187 1.23 -8.43 16.03
N LEU A 188 0.61 -9.59 16.26
CA LEU A 188 0.87 -10.46 17.40
C LEU A 188 1.90 -11.53 17.02
N ILE A 189 3.02 -11.55 17.74
CA ILE A 189 4.10 -12.53 17.57
C ILE A 189 4.15 -13.40 18.81
N LEU A 190 3.91 -14.70 18.66
CA LEU A 190 3.89 -15.64 19.78
C LEU A 190 5.31 -16.15 20.09
N SER A 191 5.65 -16.23 21.37
CA SER A 191 6.95 -16.75 21.82
C SER A 191 7.15 -18.23 21.50
N ALA A 192 6.05 -18.99 21.44
CA ALA A 192 6.04 -20.39 21.03
C ALA A 192 6.15 -20.58 19.50
N GLY A 193 6.20 -19.48 18.74
CA GLY A 193 6.21 -19.47 17.28
C GLY A 193 4.84 -19.18 16.68
N GLY A 194 4.85 -18.60 15.48
CA GLY A 194 3.66 -18.17 14.77
C GLY A 194 3.31 -16.70 15.01
N GLU A 195 2.45 -16.19 14.14
CA GLU A 195 2.04 -14.80 14.11
C GLU A 195 0.56 -14.66 13.70
N ILE A 196 -0.05 -13.58 14.14
CA ILE A 196 -1.36 -13.14 13.70
C ILE A 196 -1.28 -11.65 13.39
N VAL A 197 -1.63 -11.29 12.17
CA VAL A 197 -1.78 -9.89 11.76
C VAL A 197 -3.26 -9.60 11.65
N VAL A 198 -3.72 -8.55 12.33
CA VAL A 198 -5.09 -8.04 12.22
C VAL A 198 -5.02 -6.68 11.56
N SER A 199 -5.77 -6.55 10.46
CA SER A 199 -5.87 -5.36 9.62
C SER A 199 -4.54 -4.96 9.01
N SER A 200 -4.28 -5.42 7.79
CA SER A 200 -3.07 -5.06 7.02
C SER A 200 -3.43 -4.36 5.71
N ALA A 201 -2.74 -3.27 5.43
CA ALA A 201 -2.83 -2.53 4.18
C ALA A 201 -1.42 -2.22 3.65
N SER A 202 -1.24 -2.32 2.34
CA SER A 202 0.00 -1.98 1.66
C SER A 202 -0.28 -1.21 0.38
N SER A 203 0.51 -0.19 0.09
CA SER A 203 0.39 0.65 -1.10
C SER A 203 1.78 1.05 -1.59
N SER A 204 1.98 1.04 -2.91
CA SER A 204 3.25 1.39 -3.56
C SER A 204 3.07 1.86 -5.00
N ILE A 205 3.95 2.76 -5.45
CA ILE A 205 4.09 3.22 -6.83
C ILE A 205 5.55 3.06 -7.26
N SER A 206 5.78 2.53 -8.45
CA SER A 206 7.10 2.42 -9.08
C SER A 206 7.09 3.11 -10.44
N GLN A 207 8.17 3.83 -10.78
CA GLN A 207 8.33 4.67 -11.99
C GLN A 207 9.67 4.44 -12.69
#